data_AF-A0A939K3B3-F1
#
_entry.id   AF-A0A939K3B3-F1
#
_cell.length_a   1.000
_cell.length_b   1.000
_cell.length_c   1.000
_cell.angle_alpha   90.00
_cell.angle_beta   90.00
_cell.angle_gamma   90.00
#
_symmetry.space_group_name_H-M   'P 1'
#
loop_
_entity.id
_entity.type
_entity.pdbx_description
1 polymer ?
#
loop_
_entity_poly.entity_id
_entity_poly.type
_entity_poly.pdbx_seq_one_letter_code
_entity_poly.pdbx_strand_id
1 'polypeptide(L)'
;MHYVITGSLGHTGKPITAGLVKAGHTVTLVTSKAENVARIEALGAQAAVGDVEDAAFVSEAFANADAVYLMIPPKWGVTNWRAYQNGVADNYVAALRANDVRFVVMLSSVGAHLPQGVGPVTGLHDLEEKLKTVEGLNVKVLRPSYFMQNLFSMTGMVKGMGIMGSNFGDDKVVLVHTNDIAEAALQELLNLDFTGTQIRYVAGDEKTGAEIAKILGEAIGKPETPWVVFSDEQNKQGMLQAGLNEEMANNYTEMGVALRDGSMQADYMENRPTPSKTKLEDFAKNEFAAAYQG
;
A
#
# COMPACT_ATOMS: atom_id res chain seq x y z
N MET A 1 -2.75 -19.85 16.59
CA MET A 1 -2.21 -19.76 15.21
C MET A 1 -1.00 -18.85 15.24
N HIS A 2 -0.05 -19.12 14.35
CA HIS A 2 1.15 -18.35 14.12
C HIS A 2 1.01 -17.55 12.82
N TYR A 3 1.14 -16.23 12.92
CA TYR A 3 1.06 -15.32 11.79
C TYR A 3 2.43 -14.70 11.51
N VAL A 4 2.79 -14.60 10.23
CA VAL A 4 3.94 -13.80 9.80
C VAL A 4 3.46 -12.57 9.05
N ILE A 5 3.91 -11.40 9.48
CA ILE A 5 3.51 -10.11 8.92
C ILE A 5 4.73 -9.46 8.29
N THR A 6 4.64 -9.16 7.00
CA THR A 6 5.65 -8.35 6.29
C THR A 6 5.28 -6.86 6.35
N GLY A 7 6.27 -5.97 6.19
CA GLY A 7 6.04 -4.52 6.20
C GLY A 7 6.31 -3.79 7.53
N SER A 8 6.94 -4.47 8.51
CA SER A 8 7.41 -3.86 9.77
C SER A 8 6.32 -3.03 10.49
N LEU A 9 6.73 -2.00 11.22
CA LEU A 9 5.85 -1.08 11.95
C LEU A 9 5.21 0.00 11.05
N GLY A 10 5.01 -0.30 9.77
CA GLY A 10 4.34 0.58 8.81
C GLY A 10 2.85 0.78 9.12
N HIS A 11 2.19 1.60 8.29
CA HIS A 11 0.80 2.01 8.51
C HIS A 11 -0.20 0.84 8.55
N THR A 12 0.07 -0.27 7.85
CA THR A 12 -0.77 -1.49 7.90
C THR A 12 -0.19 -2.54 8.85
N GLY A 13 1.12 -2.81 8.77
CA GLY A 13 1.78 -3.87 9.54
C GLY A 13 1.65 -3.71 11.06
N LYS A 14 1.81 -2.49 11.59
CA LYS A 14 1.67 -2.22 13.02
C LYS A 14 0.26 -2.53 13.57
N PRO A 15 -0.84 -1.94 13.04
CA PRO A 15 -2.19 -2.23 13.54
C PRO A 15 -2.60 -3.70 13.33
N ILE A 16 -2.22 -4.35 12.24
CA ILE A 16 -2.47 -5.78 12.02
C ILE A 16 -1.78 -6.62 13.11
N THR A 17 -0.50 -6.37 13.35
CA THR A 17 0.29 -7.06 14.38
C THR A 17 -0.35 -6.91 15.76
N ALA A 18 -0.68 -5.67 16.15
CA ALA A 18 -1.30 -5.39 17.44
C ALA A 18 -2.67 -6.07 17.59
N GLY A 19 -3.48 -6.09 16.52
CA GLY A 19 -4.78 -6.75 16.50
C GLY A 19 -4.68 -8.27 16.69
N LEU A 20 -3.76 -8.92 15.98
CA LEU A 20 -3.53 -10.36 16.08
C LEU A 20 -2.97 -10.77 17.45
N VAL A 21 -2.02 -10.02 18.01
CA VAL A 21 -1.51 -10.26 19.37
C VAL A 21 -2.64 -10.11 20.39
N LYS A 22 -3.46 -9.07 20.27
CA LYS A 22 -4.62 -8.86 21.15
C LYS A 22 -5.63 -10.00 21.07
N ALA A 23 -5.76 -10.66 19.92
CA ALA A 23 -6.60 -11.85 19.73
C ALA A 23 -5.97 -13.14 20.32
N GLY A 24 -4.78 -13.07 20.94
CA GLY A 24 -4.12 -14.20 21.57
C GLY A 24 -3.31 -15.07 20.61
N HIS A 25 -2.95 -14.54 19.44
CA HIS A 25 -2.14 -15.26 18.44
C HIS A 25 -0.64 -14.96 18.58
N THR A 26 0.18 -15.91 18.14
CA THR A 26 1.62 -15.70 17.98
C THR A 26 1.86 -14.94 16.69
N VAL A 27 2.64 -13.87 16.74
CA VAL A 27 2.91 -13.03 15.58
C VAL A 27 4.41 -12.82 15.43
N THR A 28 4.94 -13.14 14.25
CA THR A 28 6.27 -12.76 13.80
C THR A 28 6.14 -11.57 12.86
N LEU A 29 6.78 -10.44 13.20
CA LEU A 29 6.79 -9.24 12.38
C LEU A 29 8.17 -9.06 11.75
N VAL A 30 8.20 -9.12 10.42
CA VAL A 30 9.42 -8.93 9.61
C VAL A 30 9.79 -7.46 9.55
N THR A 31 11.06 -7.14 9.82
CA THR A 31 11.62 -5.80 9.75
C THR A 31 13.05 -5.81 9.21
N SER A 32 13.37 -4.89 8.30
CA SER A 32 14.76 -4.68 7.86
C SER A 32 15.59 -3.83 8.84
N LYS A 33 14.96 -3.31 9.90
CA LYS A 33 15.58 -2.39 10.85
C LYS A 33 15.69 -3.02 12.24
N ALA A 34 16.91 -3.27 12.68
CA ALA A 34 17.21 -3.81 14.01
C ALA A 34 16.73 -2.89 15.15
N GLU A 35 16.73 -1.57 14.94
CA GLU A 35 16.24 -0.58 15.91
C GLU A 35 14.73 -0.73 16.22
N ASN A 36 13.97 -1.43 15.37
CA ASN A 36 12.55 -1.67 15.61
C ASN A 36 12.28 -2.87 16.55
N VAL A 37 13.27 -3.72 16.84
CA VAL A 37 13.08 -4.95 17.64
C VAL A 37 12.35 -4.68 18.95
N ALA A 38 12.88 -3.78 19.78
CA ALA A 38 12.27 -3.45 21.08
C ALA A 38 10.83 -2.93 20.96
N ARG A 39 10.52 -2.18 19.89
CA ARG A 39 9.18 -1.65 19.63
C ARG A 39 8.21 -2.73 19.18
N ILE A 40 8.69 -3.73 18.43
CA ILE A 40 7.92 -4.89 17.99
C ILE A 40 7.62 -5.81 19.18
N GLU A 41 8.63 -6.09 20.00
CA GLU A 41 8.49 -6.90 21.21
C GLU A 41 7.56 -6.25 22.23
N ALA A 42 7.58 -4.92 22.34
CA ALA A 42 6.63 -4.17 23.16
C ALA A 42 5.17 -4.28 22.68
N LEU A 43 4.92 -4.67 21.43
CA LEU A 43 3.57 -5.02 20.94
C LEU A 43 3.17 -6.46 21.27
N GLY A 44 4.08 -7.26 21.85
CA GLY A 44 3.89 -8.68 22.11
C GLY A 44 4.14 -9.59 20.90
N ALA A 45 4.80 -9.08 19.86
CA ALA A 45 5.20 -9.85 18.68
C ALA A 45 6.70 -10.19 18.70
N GLN A 46 7.09 -11.23 17.94
CA GLN A 46 8.48 -11.60 17.72
C GLN A 46 9.02 -10.81 16.53
N ALA A 47 10.21 -10.22 16.65
CA ALA A 47 10.84 -9.52 15.54
C ALA A 47 11.70 -10.49 14.71
N ALA A 48 11.42 -10.59 13.42
CA ALA A 48 12.33 -11.24 12.45
C ALA A 48 13.10 -10.15 11.71
N VAL A 49 14.40 -10.01 12.00
CA VAL A 49 15.22 -8.94 11.42
C VAL A 49 15.94 -9.44 10.17
N GLY A 50 15.59 -8.89 9.02
CA GLY A 50 16.18 -9.24 7.73
C GLY A 50 15.48 -8.57 6.56
N ASP A 51 15.92 -8.91 5.36
CA ASP A 51 15.45 -8.32 4.11
C ASP A 51 14.58 -9.30 3.33
N VAL A 52 13.46 -8.85 2.79
CA VAL A 52 12.58 -9.68 1.95
C VAL A 52 13.20 -10.01 0.59
N GLU A 53 14.27 -9.33 0.20
CA GLU A 53 15.12 -9.70 -0.94
C GLU A 53 16.04 -10.91 -0.65
N ASP A 54 16.23 -11.29 0.62
CA ASP A 54 16.97 -12.49 1.01
C ASP A 54 16.05 -13.71 1.09
N ALA A 55 16.15 -14.60 0.10
CA ALA A 55 15.33 -15.80 -0.01
C ALA A 55 15.47 -16.74 1.19
N ALA A 56 16.67 -16.88 1.76
CA ALA A 56 16.91 -17.75 2.90
C ALA A 56 16.24 -17.18 4.15
N PHE A 57 16.39 -15.88 4.37
CA PHE A 57 15.71 -15.18 5.45
C PHE A 57 14.19 -15.29 5.34
N VAL A 58 13.61 -15.04 4.15
CA VAL A 58 12.15 -15.14 3.96
C VAL A 58 11.65 -16.55 4.25
N SER A 59 12.38 -17.57 3.76
CA SER A 59 12.04 -18.98 4.02
C SER A 59 12.07 -19.32 5.51
N GLU A 60 13.07 -18.82 6.25
CA GLU A 60 13.18 -19.01 7.69
C GLU A 60 12.09 -18.26 8.45
N ALA A 61 11.81 -17.01 8.09
CA ALA A 61 10.78 -16.19 8.71
C ALA A 61 9.38 -16.78 8.54
N PHE A 62 9.12 -17.51 7.45
CA PHE A 62 7.84 -18.14 7.16
C PHE A 62 7.69 -19.54 7.78
N ALA A 63 8.74 -20.03 8.47
CA ALA A 63 8.72 -21.34 9.08
C ALA A 63 7.59 -21.49 10.11
N ASN A 64 6.82 -22.57 9.96
CA ASN A 64 5.68 -22.92 10.82
C ASN A 64 4.59 -21.83 10.86
N ALA A 65 4.47 -20.98 9.84
CA ALA A 65 3.39 -19.99 9.76
C ALA A 65 2.08 -20.65 9.32
N ASP A 66 0.99 -20.40 10.05
CA ASP A 66 -0.35 -20.82 9.63
C ASP A 66 -0.91 -19.87 8.54
N ALA A 67 -0.62 -18.58 8.67
CA ALA A 67 -1.06 -17.54 7.75
C ALA A 67 -0.04 -16.40 7.64
N VAL A 68 0.01 -15.75 6.47
CA VAL A 68 0.98 -14.69 6.18
C VAL A 68 0.29 -13.45 5.62
N TYR A 69 0.67 -12.28 6.13
CA TYR A 69 0.36 -10.99 5.49
C TYR A 69 1.52 -10.57 4.60
N LEU A 70 1.27 -10.54 3.28
CA LEU A 70 2.26 -10.17 2.28
C LEU A 70 2.08 -8.73 1.83
N MET A 71 3.16 -7.97 1.86
CA MET A 71 3.26 -6.69 1.21
C MET A 71 4.67 -6.54 0.63
N ILE A 72 4.79 -5.89 -0.52
CA ILE A 72 6.10 -5.58 -1.11
C ILE A 72 6.54 -4.22 -0.57
N PRO A 73 7.64 -4.13 0.21
CA PRO A 73 8.07 -2.86 0.77
C PRO A 73 8.44 -1.85 -0.32
N PRO A 74 8.07 -0.56 -0.19
CA PRO A 74 8.55 0.48 -1.11
C PRO A 74 10.07 0.62 -1.01
N LYS A 75 10.74 0.71 -2.17
CA LYS A 75 12.20 0.88 -2.27
C LYS A 75 12.56 1.94 -3.31
N TRP A 76 12.69 3.18 -2.85
CA TRP A 76 12.84 4.38 -3.69
C TRP A 76 14.11 4.45 -4.54
N GLY A 77 15.14 3.68 -4.18
CA GLY A 77 16.46 3.73 -4.84
C GLY A 77 16.63 2.78 -6.02
N VAL A 78 15.66 1.91 -6.32
CA VAL A 78 15.83 0.91 -7.38
C VAL A 78 15.71 1.54 -8.77
N THR A 79 16.49 1.02 -9.72
CA THR A 79 16.48 1.46 -11.12
C THR A 79 15.60 0.59 -12.02
N ASN A 80 15.03 -0.50 -11.48
CA ASN A 80 14.02 -1.32 -12.13
C ASN A 80 13.02 -1.78 -11.06
N TRP A 81 11.90 -1.07 -10.95
CA TRP A 81 10.91 -1.28 -9.90
C TRP A 81 10.20 -2.62 -10.05
N ARG A 82 9.75 -2.96 -11.27
CA ARG A 82 9.07 -4.23 -11.55
C ARG A 82 9.97 -5.44 -11.32
N ALA A 83 11.27 -5.36 -11.63
CA ALA A 83 12.21 -6.45 -11.34
C ALA A 83 12.40 -6.65 -9.83
N TYR A 84 12.53 -5.57 -9.06
CA TYR A 84 12.57 -5.65 -7.59
C TYR A 84 11.29 -6.30 -7.03
N GLN A 85 10.11 -5.85 -7.46
CA GLN A 85 8.84 -6.44 -7.05
C GLN A 85 8.78 -7.94 -7.36
N ASN A 86 9.22 -8.33 -8.57
CA ASN A 86 9.23 -9.72 -8.98
C ASN A 86 10.20 -10.59 -8.18
N GLY A 87 11.38 -10.08 -7.83
CA GLY A 87 12.33 -10.79 -6.97
C GLY A 87 11.76 -11.06 -5.57
N VAL A 88 11.11 -10.06 -4.97
CA VAL A 88 10.41 -10.23 -3.69
C VAL A 88 9.24 -11.23 -3.83
N ALA A 89 8.48 -11.15 -4.92
CA ALA A 89 7.39 -12.09 -5.19
C ALA A 89 7.88 -13.54 -5.33
N ASP A 90 9.01 -13.76 -6.00
CA ASP A 90 9.62 -15.07 -6.17
C ASP A 90 10.09 -15.64 -4.82
N ASN A 91 10.69 -14.81 -3.97
CA ASN A 91 11.08 -15.20 -2.61
C ASN A 91 9.86 -15.59 -1.75
N TYR A 92 8.78 -14.80 -1.79
CA TYR A 92 7.54 -15.14 -1.09
C TYR A 92 6.95 -16.45 -1.57
N VAL A 93 6.83 -16.65 -2.89
CA VAL A 93 6.25 -17.86 -3.47
C VAL A 93 7.09 -19.11 -3.13
N ALA A 94 8.42 -19.00 -3.17
CA ALA A 94 9.31 -20.09 -2.77
C ALA A 94 9.14 -20.44 -1.28
N ALA A 95 9.09 -19.43 -0.39
CA ALA A 95 8.93 -19.63 1.04
C ALA A 95 7.55 -20.21 1.41
N LEU A 96 6.48 -19.78 0.73
CA LEU A 96 5.13 -20.34 0.94
C LEU A 96 5.07 -21.82 0.59
N ARG A 97 5.69 -22.23 -0.53
CA ARG A 97 5.79 -23.64 -0.93
C ARG A 97 6.63 -24.46 0.03
N ALA A 98 7.77 -23.93 0.46
CA ALA A 98 8.71 -24.65 1.32
C ALA A 98 8.16 -24.90 2.75
N ASN A 99 7.21 -24.08 3.19
CA ASN A 99 6.66 -24.13 4.55
C ASN A 99 5.18 -24.55 4.61
N ASP A 100 4.61 -25.03 3.50
CA ASP A 100 3.22 -25.49 3.41
C ASP A 100 2.18 -24.49 3.98
N VAL A 101 2.43 -23.19 3.79
CA VAL A 101 1.55 -22.12 4.28
C VAL A 101 0.20 -22.19 3.57
N ARG A 102 -0.90 -22.19 4.34
CA ARG A 102 -2.25 -22.36 3.79
C ARG A 102 -2.99 -21.06 3.49
N PHE A 103 -2.68 -19.98 4.18
CA PHE A 103 -3.44 -18.74 4.06
C PHE A 103 -2.53 -17.54 3.84
N VAL A 104 -2.87 -16.73 2.84
CA VAL A 104 -2.22 -15.44 2.57
C VAL A 104 -3.27 -14.35 2.50
N VAL A 105 -2.99 -13.24 3.17
CA VAL A 105 -3.65 -11.95 2.90
C VAL A 105 -2.61 -11.04 2.25
N MET A 106 -2.80 -10.69 0.99
CA MET A 106 -1.87 -9.89 0.21
C MET A 106 -2.37 -8.45 0.11
N LEU A 107 -1.49 -7.49 0.42
CA LEU A 107 -1.67 -6.09 0.06
C LEU A 107 -1.31 -5.89 -1.42
N SER A 108 -2.34 -5.85 -2.26
CA SER A 108 -2.24 -5.45 -3.66
C SER A 108 -2.66 -3.98 -3.83
N SER A 109 -3.24 -3.61 -4.97
CA SER A 109 -3.77 -2.28 -5.25
C SER A 109 -4.84 -2.32 -6.33
N VAL A 110 -5.73 -1.32 -6.33
CA VAL A 110 -6.50 -0.95 -7.51
C VAL A 110 -5.53 -0.73 -8.69
N GLY A 111 -5.90 -1.21 -9.89
CA GLY A 111 -5.00 -1.26 -11.05
C GLY A 111 -4.26 -2.58 -11.24
N ALA A 112 -4.09 -3.42 -10.21
CA ALA A 112 -3.38 -4.70 -10.33
C ALA A 112 -4.11 -5.78 -11.18
N HIS A 113 -5.34 -5.49 -11.64
CA HIS A 113 -6.00 -6.28 -12.68
C HIS A 113 -5.34 -6.12 -14.06
N LEU A 114 -4.56 -5.05 -14.26
CA LEU A 114 -3.83 -4.78 -15.50
C LEU A 114 -2.39 -5.30 -15.40
N PRO A 115 -1.87 -6.00 -16.43
CA PRO A 115 -0.51 -6.54 -16.42
C PRO A 115 0.60 -5.50 -16.64
N GLN A 116 0.24 -4.28 -17.04
CA GLN A 116 1.14 -3.14 -17.26
C GLN A 116 0.35 -1.82 -17.31
N GLY A 117 1.06 -0.69 -17.37
CA GLY A 117 0.45 0.62 -17.60
C GLY A 117 -0.12 1.29 -16.34
N VAL A 118 0.19 0.76 -15.16
CA VAL A 118 -0.29 1.26 -13.86
C VAL A 118 0.86 1.65 -12.93
N GLY A 119 2.04 1.89 -13.50
CA GLY A 119 3.21 2.41 -12.81
C GLY A 119 3.68 1.49 -11.69
N PRO A 120 3.80 2.01 -10.45
CA PRO A 120 4.38 1.26 -9.34
C PRO A 120 3.52 0.06 -8.90
N VAL A 121 2.27 -0.03 -9.35
CA VAL A 121 1.36 -1.15 -9.06
C VAL A 121 1.64 -2.36 -9.95
N THR A 122 2.34 -2.19 -11.06
CA THR A 122 2.45 -3.23 -12.11
C THR A 122 2.96 -4.58 -11.59
N GLY A 123 3.99 -4.63 -10.74
CA GLY A 123 4.49 -5.89 -10.18
C GLY A 123 3.56 -6.57 -9.17
N LEU A 124 2.51 -5.89 -8.70
CA LEU A 124 1.48 -6.50 -7.85
C LEU A 124 0.60 -7.47 -8.66
N HIS A 125 0.33 -7.17 -9.94
CA HIS A 125 -0.31 -8.12 -10.85
C HIS A 125 0.49 -9.43 -10.92
N ASP A 126 1.82 -9.32 -11.09
CA ASP A 126 2.70 -10.48 -11.20
C ASP A 126 2.67 -11.31 -9.90
N LEU A 127 2.68 -10.67 -8.73
CA LEU A 127 2.55 -11.37 -7.45
C LEU A 127 1.17 -12.04 -7.29
N GLU A 128 0.07 -11.37 -7.68
CA GLU A 128 -1.27 -11.97 -7.66
C GLU A 128 -1.32 -13.26 -8.52
N GLU A 129 -0.77 -13.22 -9.73
CA GLU A 129 -0.74 -14.40 -10.62
C GLU A 129 0.18 -15.50 -10.08
N LYS A 130 1.36 -15.15 -9.57
CA LYS A 130 2.30 -16.13 -9.02
C LYS A 130 1.72 -16.84 -7.79
N LEU A 131 0.98 -16.16 -6.93
CA LEU A 131 0.34 -16.79 -5.76
C LEU A 131 -0.68 -17.86 -6.14
N LYS A 132 -1.40 -17.71 -7.27
CA LYS A 132 -2.33 -18.74 -7.79
C LYS A 132 -1.62 -20.05 -8.16
N THR A 133 -0.30 -20.01 -8.36
CA THR A 133 0.50 -21.19 -8.72
C THR A 133 1.00 -21.99 -7.51
N VAL A 134 0.68 -21.56 -6.28
CA VAL A 134 1.02 -22.29 -5.05
C VAL A 134 -0.14 -23.24 -4.73
N GLU A 135 0.11 -24.54 -4.86
CA GLU A 135 -0.91 -25.56 -4.63
C GLU A 135 -1.40 -25.54 -3.18
N GLY A 136 -2.72 -25.62 -2.97
CA GLY A 136 -3.33 -25.63 -1.64
C GLY A 136 -3.36 -24.27 -0.92
N LEU A 137 -2.82 -23.21 -1.53
CA LEU A 137 -2.84 -21.86 -0.95
C LEU A 137 -4.19 -21.18 -1.15
N ASN A 138 -4.78 -20.70 -0.06
CA ASN A 138 -5.90 -19.78 -0.10
C ASN A 138 -5.36 -18.35 0.01
N VAL A 139 -5.83 -17.47 -0.88
CA VAL A 139 -5.32 -16.11 -1.02
C VAL A 139 -6.48 -15.12 -0.98
N LYS A 140 -6.39 -14.20 -0.03
CA LYS A 140 -7.18 -12.97 -0.05
C LYS A 140 -6.33 -11.84 -0.60
N VAL A 141 -6.68 -11.37 -1.79
CA VAL A 141 -6.04 -10.21 -2.43
C VAL A 141 -6.81 -8.96 -2.01
N LEU A 142 -6.17 -8.09 -1.24
CA LEU A 142 -6.73 -6.78 -0.93
C LEU A 142 -6.30 -5.79 -1.99
N ARG A 143 -7.25 -5.19 -2.70
CA ARG A 143 -7.00 -4.10 -3.66
C ARG A 143 -7.49 -2.78 -3.09
N PRO A 144 -6.69 -2.12 -2.24
CA PRO A 144 -7.00 -0.78 -1.77
C PRO A 144 -6.90 0.25 -2.90
N SER A 145 -7.73 1.28 -2.81
CA SER A 145 -7.68 2.48 -3.66
C SER A 145 -6.53 3.41 -3.28
N TYR A 146 -6.50 4.66 -3.76
CA TYR A 146 -5.38 5.58 -3.54
C TYR A 146 -5.26 5.98 -2.07
N PHE A 147 -4.08 5.84 -1.47
CA PHE A 147 -3.94 6.04 -0.02
C PHE A 147 -4.01 7.53 0.31
N MET A 148 -4.79 7.90 1.32
CA MET A 148 -4.82 9.28 1.84
C MET A 148 -3.42 9.73 2.29
N GLN A 149 -2.60 8.81 2.80
CA GLN A 149 -1.20 9.05 3.18
C GLN A 149 -0.33 9.56 2.02
N ASN A 150 -0.66 9.22 0.77
CA ASN A 150 0.07 9.74 -0.39
C ASN A 150 -0.09 11.26 -0.55
N LEU A 151 -1.14 11.83 0.04
CA LEU A 151 -1.40 13.27 0.02
C LEU A 151 -0.41 14.05 0.89
N PHE A 152 0.37 13.42 1.78
CA PHE A 152 1.44 14.12 2.51
C PHE A 152 2.48 14.75 1.56
N SER A 153 2.64 14.22 0.34
CA SER A 153 3.49 14.82 -0.70
C SER A 153 3.08 16.26 -1.06
N MET A 154 1.81 16.62 -0.86
CA MET A 154 1.29 17.96 -1.12
C MET A 154 1.87 19.01 -0.17
N THR A 155 2.30 18.61 1.03
CA THR A 155 2.83 19.56 2.04
C THR A 155 4.01 20.37 1.51
N GLY A 156 4.92 19.72 0.77
CA GLY A 156 6.08 20.37 0.15
C GLY A 156 5.67 21.37 -0.93
N MET A 157 4.71 21.01 -1.79
CA MET A 157 4.20 21.91 -2.84
C MET A 157 3.50 23.14 -2.26
N VAL A 158 2.72 22.97 -1.19
CA VAL A 158 2.08 24.11 -0.53
C VAL A 158 3.10 25.04 0.13
N LYS A 159 4.15 24.47 0.77
CA LYS A 159 5.21 25.27 1.40
C LYS A 159 6.07 26.00 0.37
N GLY A 160 6.44 25.33 -0.72
CA GLY A 160 7.37 25.87 -1.72
C GLY A 160 6.73 26.72 -2.81
N MET A 161 5.51 26.40 -3.23
CA MET A 161 4.86 26.98 -4.41
C MET A 161 3.46 27.52 -4.14
N GLY A 162 2.87 27.23 -2.98
CA GLY A 162 1.51 27.65 -2.65
C GLY A 162 0.43 26.95 -3.47
N ILE A 163 0.72 25.75 -3.99
CA ILE A 163 -0.20 24.95 -4.81
C ILE A 163 -0.28 23.51 -4.29
N MET A 164 -1.33 22.79 -4.69
CA MET A 164 -1.39 21.33 -4.70
C MET A 164 -1.60 20.86 -6.13
N GLY A 165 -1.26 19.61 -6.45
CA GLY A 165 -1.43 19.14 -7.82
C GLY A 165 -0.93 17.75 -8.07
N SER A 166 -1.30 17.22 -9.24
CA SER A 166 -0.82 15.96 -9.77
C SER A 166 -1.06 15.94 -11.28
N ASN A 167 -0.70 14.85 -11.96
CA ASN A 167 -1.10 14.62 -13.34
C ASN A 167 -2.39 13.78 -13.51
N PHE A 168 -3.14 13.42 -12.44
CA PHE A 168 -4.31 12.53 -12.59
C PHE A 168 -5.64 13.20 -13.04
N GLY A 169 -5.58 14.44 -13.58
CA GLY A 169 -6.75 15.11 -14.17
C GLY A 169 -7.80 15.62 -13.17
N ASP A 170 -8.99 15.94 -13.68
CA ASP A 170 -10.10 16.53 -12.90
C ASP A 170 -11.11 15.50 -12.37
N ASP A 171 -11.00 14.24 -12.82
CA ASP A 171 -11.90 13.17 -12.40
C ASP A 171 -11.70 12.77 -10.94
N LYS A 172 -12.67 12.03 -10.41
CA LYS A 172 -12.61 11.55 -9.03
C LYS A 172 -11.55 10.48 -8.86
N VAL A 173 -10.74 10.64 -7.82
CA VAL A 173 -9.86 9.62 -7.29
C VAL A 173 -10.56 8.96 -6.10
N VAL A 174 -10.60 7.63 -6.12
CA VAL A 174 -11.07 6.83 -4.99
C VAL A 174 -9.96 6.77 -3.95
N LEU A 175 -10.28 7.18 -2.73
CA LEU A 175 -9.35 7.32 -1.62
C LEU A 175 -9.65 6.29 -0.53
N VAL A 176 -8.59 5.86 0.16
CA VAL A 176 -8.70 4.99 1.34
C VAL A 176 -7.68 5.37 2.39
N HIS A 177 -8.07 5.24 3.65
CA HIS A 177 -7.16 5.42 4.76
C HIS A 177 -6.43 4.11 5.08
N THR A 178 -5.13 4.14 5.37
CA THR A 178 -4.37 2.90 5.70
C THR A 178 -4.90 2.14 6.92
N ASN A 179 -5.57 2.81 7.86
CA ASN A 179 -6.23 2.12 8.98
C ASN A 179 -7.40 1.24 8.50
N ASP A 180 -8.16 1.68 7.50
CA ASP A 180 -9.26 0.87 6.94
C ASP A 180 -8.70 -0.34 6.17
N ILE A 181 -7.54 -0.17 5.51
CA ILE A 181 -6.81 -1.29 4.89
C ILE A 181 -6.35 -2.29 5.96
N ALA A 182 -5.78 -1.80 7.05
CA ALA A 182 -5.33 -2.64 8.16
C ALA A 182 -6.48 -3.39 8.82
N GLU A 183 -7.63 -2.74 9.00
CA GLU A 183 -8.84 -3.35 9.56
C GLU A 183 -9.39 -4.44 8.64
N ALA A 184 -9.46 -4.18 7.32
CA ALA A 184 -9.85 -5.20 6.34
C ALA A 184 -8.88 -6.39 6.36
N ALA A 185 -7.57 -6.15 6.38
CA ALA A 185 -6.56 -7.22 6.46
C ALA A 185 -6.66 -8.03 7.76
N LEU A 186 -6.80 -7.35 8.90
CA LEU A 186 -6.96 -7.99 10.20
C LEU A 186 -8.21 -8.87 10.23
N GLN A 187 -9.32 -8.40 9.67
CA GLN A 187 -10.56 -9.19 9.58
C GLN A 187 -10.34 -10.49 8.79
N GLU A 188 -9.71 -10.42 7.63
CA GLU A 188 -9.45 -11.60 6.79
C GLU A 188 -8.46 -12.56 7.47
N LEU A 189 -7.44 -12.03 8.14
CA LEU A 189 -6.46 -12.82 8.90
C LEU A 189 -7.06 -13.50 10.12
N LEU A 190 -8.08 -12.92 10.76
CA LEU A 190 -8.74 -13.53 11.92
C LEU A 190 -9.76 -14.60 11.52
N ASN A 191 -10.40 -14.45 10.36
CA ASN A 191 -11.46 -15.36 9.91
C ASN A 191 -10.92 -16.60 9.21
N LEU A 192 -9.96 -16.42 8.28
CA LEU A 192 -9.36 -17.50 7.47
C LEU A 192 -10.39 -18.46 6.84
N ASP A 193 -11.55 -17.94 6.45
CA ASP A 193 -12.68 -18.68 5.88
C ASP A 193 -12.75 -18.62 4.35
N PHE A 194 -11.78 -17.96 3.72
CA PHE A 194 -11.68 -17.84 2.27
C PHE A 194 -11.02 -19.06 1.63
N THR A 195 -11.46 -19.37 0.41
CA THR A 195 -10.94 -20.48 -0.39
C THR A 195 -10.50 -20.04 -1.77
N GLY A 196 -9.47 -20.68 -2.31
CA GLY A 196 -8.87 -20.30 -3.59
C GLY A 196 -8.36 -18.86 -3.53
N THR A 197 -8.38 -18.15 -4.67
CA THR A 197 -8.03 -16.73 -4.75
C THR A 197 -9.28 -15.87 -4.81
N GLN A 198 -9.40 -14.92 -3.88
CA GLN A 198 -10.52 -14.00 -3.80
C GLN A 198 -10.03 -12.56 -3.66
N ILE A 199 -10.71 -11.63 -4.34
CA ILE A 199 -10.38 -10.20 -4.33
C ILE A 199 -11.32 -9.47 -3.37
N ARG A 200 -10.77 -8.53 -2.58
CA ARG A 200 -11.53 -7.58 -1.77
C ARG A 200 -11.02 -6.16 -2.04
N TYR A 201 -11.91 -5.33 -2.57
CA TYR A 201 -11.65 -3.90 -2.70
C TYR A 201 -11.73 -3.18 -1.36
N VAL A 202 -10.85 -2.21 -1.13
CA VAL A 202 -10.87 -1.34 0.06
C VAL A 202 -10.82 0.13 -0.36
N ALA A 203 -11.94 0.83 -0.17
CA ALA A 203 -12.14 2.21 -0.58
C ALA A 203 -13.03 2.93 0.44
N GLY A 204 -12.80 4.22 0.66
CA GLY A 204 -13.49 5.00 1.70
C GLY A 204 -14.19 6.27 1.20
N ASP A 205 -13.57 6.99 0.28
CA ASP A 205 -14.06 8.29 -0.19
C ASP A 205 -13.75 8.48 -1.67
N GLU A 206 -14.44 9.41 -2.34
CA GLU A 206 -14.23 9.72 -3.76
C GLU A 206 -14.23 11.23 -3.96
N LYS A 207 -13.07 11.79 -4.34
CA LYS A 207 -12.88 13.24 -4.45
C LYS A 207 -12.16 13.60 -5.74
N THR A 208 -12.57 14.70 -6.34
CA THR A 208 -11.80 15.38 -7.40
C THR A 208 -10.55 16.02 -6.81
N GLY A 209 -9.57 16.34 -7.65
CA GLY A 209 -8.38 17.09 -7.22
C GLY A 209 -8.72 18.44 -6.57
N ALA A 210 -9.71 19.16 -7.09
CA ALA A 210 -10.19 20.41 -6.51
C ALA A 210 -10.80 20.23 -5.11
N GLU A 211 -11.59 19.18 -4.89
CA GLU A 211 -12.13 18.86 -3.57
C GLU A 211 -11.02 18.48 -2.58
N ILE A 212 -10.02 17.71 -3.03
CA ILE A 212 -8.83 17.38 -2.23
C ILE A 212 -8.13 18.67 -1.80
N ALA A 213 -7.80 19.56 -2.75
CA ALA A 213 -7.10 20.82 -2.46
C ALA A 213 -7.87 21.69 -1.47
N LYS A 214 -9.19 21.79 -1.64
CA LYS A 214 -10.06 22.54 -0.72
C LYS A 214 -10.04 21.95 0.68
N ILE A 215 -10.29 20.65 0.83
CA ILE A 215 -10.38 19.98 2.15
C ILE A 215 -9.04 20.03 2.88
N LEU A 216 -7.93 19.73 2.19
CA LEU A 216 -6.60 19.80 2.76
C LEU A 216 -6.21 21.26 3.09
N GLY A 217 -6.56 22.19 2.21
CA GLY A 217 -6.32 23.62 2.37
C GLY A 217 -7.05 24.21 3.59
N GLU A 218 -8.32 23.86 3.79
CA GLU A 218 -9.11 24.23 4.97
C GLU A 218 -8.42 23.76 6.26
N ALA A 219 -7.95 22.51 6.29
CA ALA A 219 -7.30 21.94 7.47
C ALA A 219 -5.98 22.65 7.86
N ILE A 220 -5.31 23.30 6.92
CA ILE A 220 -4.05 24.03 7.16
C ILE A 220 -4.21 25.56 7.15
N GLY A 221 -5.45 26.07 7.14
CA GLY A 221 -5.74 27.51 7.11
C GLY A 221 -5.40 28.20 5.78
N LYS A 222 -5.36 27.45 4.68
CA LYS A 222 -5.12 27.92 3.30
C LYS A 222 -6.20 27.39 2.34
N PRO A 223 -7.49 27.71 2.55
CA PRO A 223 -8.59 27.14 1.76
C PRO A 223 -8.53 27.50 0.27
N GLU A 224 -7.87 28.60 -0.09
CA GLU A 224 -7.72 29.09 -1.47
C GLU A 224 -6.55 28.42 -2.23
N THR A 225 -5.93 27.38 -1.68
CA THR A 225 -4.80 26.69 -2.34
C THR A 225 -5.30 26.01 -3.61
N PRO A 226 -4.81 26.38 -4.81
CA PRO A 226 -5.33 25.83 -6.06
C PRO A 226 -4.85 24.40 -6.27
N TRP A 227 -5.71 23.60 -6.89
CA TRP A 227 -5.31 22.35 -7.53
C TRP A 227 -4.80 22.63 -8.95
N VAL A 228 -3.59 22.18 -9.25
CA VAL A 228 -2.95 22.32 -10.55
C VAL A 228 -2.80 20.94 -11.18
N VAL A 229 -3.37 20.77 -12.37
CA VAL A 229 -3.14 19.57 -13.18
C VAL A 229 -1.86 19.77 -13.99
N PHE A 230 -0.83 18.98 -13.69
CA PHE A 230 0.44 19.00 -14.39
C PHE A 230 0.38 18.18 -15.67
N SER A 231 1.15 18.58 -16.68
CA SER A 231 1.47 17.66 -17.78
C SER A 231 2.33 16.50 -17.26
N ASP A 232 2.32 15.38 -17.97
CA ASP A 232 3.13 14.21 -17.58
C ASP A 232 4.63 14.54 -17.52
N GLU A 233 5.10 15.41 -18.41
CA GLU A 233 6.47 15.91 -18.40
C GLU A 233 6.74 16.81 -17.19
N GLN A 234 5.83 17.74 -16.86
CA GLN A 234 5.96 18.59 -15.67
C GLN A 234 6.00 17.75 -14.39
N ASN A 235 5.14 16.73 -14.30
CA ASN A 235 5.10 15.81 -13.16
C ASN A 235 6.41 15.03 -13.04
N LYS A 236 6.90 14.45 -14.15
CA LYS A 236 8.18 13.73 -14.18
C LYS A 236 9.34 14.63 -13.75
N GLN A 237 9.47 15.81 -14.36
CA GLN A 237 10.55 16.75 -14.04
C GLN A 237 10.49 17.25 -12.60
N GLY A 238 9.29 17.52 -12.08
CA GLY A 238 9.09 17.90 -10.68
C GLY A 238 9.59 16.82 -9.71
N MET A 239 9.28 15.55 -9.97
CA MET A 239 9.77 14.43 -9.16
C MET A 239 11.29 14.26 -9.25
N LEU A 240 11.88 14.39 -10.44
CA LEU A 240 13.33 14.35 -10.62
C LEU A 240 14.03 15.48 -9.84
N GLN A 241 13.49 16.70 -9.89
CA GLN A 241 14.00 17.84 -9.12
C GLN A 241 13.84 17.65 -7.61
N ALA A 242 12.80 16.94 -7.17
CA ALA A 242 12.59 16.54 -5.78
C ALA A 242 13.50 15.38 -5.33
N GLY A 243 14.36 14.85 -6.21
CA GLY A 243 15.36 13.83 -5.90
C GLY A 243 14.91 12.39 -6.13
N LEU A 244 13.74 12.15 -6.74
CA LEU A 244 13.39 10.81 -7.20
C LEU A 244 14.26 10.43 -8.40
N ASN A 245 14.60 9.15 -8.51
CA ASN A 245 15.28 8.65 -9.69
C ASN A 245 14.32 8.53 -10.89
N GLU A 246 14.89 8.31 -12.08
CA GLU A 246 14.10 8.25 -13.31
C GLU A 246 13.08 7.11 -13.33
N GLU A 247 13.43 5.95 -12.77
CA GLU A 247 12.53 4.80 -12.69
C GLU A 247 11.28 5.14 -11.89
N MET A 248 11.43 5.68 -10.69
CA MET A 248 10.29 6.06 -9.85
C MET A 248 9.48 7.20 -10.48
N ALA A 249 10.15 8.21 -11.05
CA ALA A 249 9.48 9.32 -11.71
C ALA A 249 8.64 8.85 -12.91
N ASN A 250 9.14 7.92 -13.73
CA ASN A 250 8.38 7.30 -14.82
C ASN A 250 7.17 6.52 -14.29
N ASN A 251 7.37 5.68 -13.27
CA ASN A 251 6.29 4.88 -12.67
C ASN A 251 5.16 5.75 -12.12
N TYR A 252 5.46 6.79 -11.34
CA TYR A 252 4.42 7.66 -10.77
C TYR A 252 3.74 8.53 -11.82
N THR A 253 4.44 8.94 -12.88
CA THR A 253 3.82 9.60 -14.02
C THR A 253 2.85 8.65 -14.74
N GLU A 254 3.25 7.41 -15.03
CA GLU A 254 2.38 6.39 -15.64
C GLU A 254 1.13 6.12 -14.79
N MET A 255 1.26 6.01 -13.47
CA MET A 255 0.12 5.86 -12.56
C MET A 255 -0.86 7.03 -12.68
N GLY A 256 -0.36 8.26 -12.79
CA GLY A 256 -1.20 9.43 -12.98
C GLY A 256 -1.95 9.42 -14.32
N VAL A 257 -1.32 8.92 -15.40
CA VAL A 257 -2.00 8.69 -16.69
C VAL A 257 -3.16 7.70 -16.52
N ALA A 258 -2.90 6.56 -15.86
CA ALA A 258 -3.88 5.50 -15.65
C ALA A 258 -5.03 5.89 -14.71
N LEU A 259 -4.78 6.80 -13.76
CA LEU A 259 -5.84 7.40 -12.95
C LEU A 259 -6.68 8.37 -13.79
N ARG A 260 -6.03 9.20 -14.62
CA ARG A 260 -6.67 10.21 -15.47
C ARG A 260 -7.54 9.62 -16.57
N ASP A 261 -7.13 8.50 -17.17
CA ASP A 261 -7.93 7.80 -18.18
C ASP A 261 -8.94 6.82 -17.58
N GLY A 262 -8.91 6.64 -16.25
CA GLY A 262 -9.82 5.78 -15.50
C GLY A 262 -9.48 4.29 -15.53
N SER A 263 -8.49 3.86 -16.32
CA SER A 263 -8.12 2.45 -16.47
C SER A 263 -7.71 1.81 -15.15
N MET A 264 -6.96 2.53 -14.32
CA MET A 264 -6.52 2.02 -13.02
C MET A 264 -7.70 1.68 -12.12
N GLN A 265 -8.79 2.46 -12.18
CA GLN A 265 -9.94 2.34 -11.30
C GLN A 265 -11.09 1.51 -11.90
N ALA A 266 -11.00 1.09 -13.16
CA ALA A 266 -12.10 0.46 -13.90
C ALA A 266 -12.68 -0.78 -13.21
N ASP A 267 -11.84 -1.77 -12.86
CA ASP A 267 -12.31 -2.99 -12.18
C ASP A 267 -12.89 -2.71 -10.79
N TYR A 268 -12.42 -1.66 -10.10
CA TYR A 268 -13.06 -1.20 -8.86
C TYR A 268 -14.45 -0.63 -9.11
N MET A 269 -14.63 0.17 -10.18
CA MET A 269 -15.93 0.80 -10.48
C MET A 269 -17.03 -0.23 -10.77
N GLU A 270 -16.66 -1.37 -11.34
CA GLU A 270 -17.56 -2.49 -11.59
C GLU A 270 -17.84 -3.33 -10.33
N ASN A 271 -16.95 -3.30 -9.34
CA ASN A 271 -16.96 -4.14 -8.14
C ASN A 271 -16.96 -3.33 -6.83
N ARG A 272 -17.66 -2.18 -6.82
CA ARG A 272 -17.68 -1.24 -5.70
C ARG A 272 -18.08 -1.92 -4.37
N PRO A 273 -17.21 -1.89 -3.34
CA PRO A 273 -17.57 -2.37 -2.01
C PRO A 273 -18.40 -1.31 -1.28
N THR A 274 -18.92 -1.68 -0.10
CA THR A 274 -19.36 -0.68 0.87
C THR A 274 -18.17 0.21 1.25
N PRO A 275 -18.29 1.55 1.16
CA PRO A 275 -17.20 2.45 1.52
C PRO A 275 -16.78 2.28 2.99
N SER A 276 -15.48 2.36 3.24
CA SER A 276 -14.91 2.40 4.57
C SER A 276 -15.27 3.70 5.30
N LYS A 277 -15.07 3.69 6.62
CA LYS A 277 -15.59 4.72 7.51
C LYS A 277 -14.81 6.02 7.49
N THR A 278 -13.50 5.98 7.22
CA THR A 278 -12.66 7.19 7.29
C THR A 278 -12.87 8.08 6.07
N LYS A 279 -13.19 9.35 6.33
CA LYS A 279 -13.38 10.38 5.31
C LYS A 279 -12.16 11.27 5.16
N LEU A 280 -12.02 11.90 3.99
CA LEU A 280 -10.86 12.75 3.72
C LEU A 280 -10.79 13.93 4.69
N GLU A 281 -11.94 14.47 5.11
CA GLU A 281 -12.04 15.57 6.06
C GLU A 281 -11.44 15.21 7.43
N ASP A 282 -11.67 13.97 7.92
CA ASP A 282 -11.08 13.49 9.17
C ASP A 282 -9.57 13.32 9.05
N PHE A 283 -9.10 12.73 7.95
CA PHE A 283 -7.66 12.60 7.67
C PHE A 283 -6.99 13.98 7.58
N ALA A 284 -7.61 14.93 6.88
CA ALA A 284 -7.09 16.27 6.68
C ALA A 284 -6.85 16.97 8.02
N LYS A 285 -7.86 16.92 8.90
CA LYS A 285 -7.83 17.55 10.22
C LYS A 285 -6.86 16.87 11.18
N ASN A 286 -6.84 15.54 11.21
CA ASN A 286 -6.16 14.79 12.27
C ASN A 286 -4.71 14.43 11.92
N GLU A 287 -4.37 14.32 10.63
CA GLU A 287 -3.06 13.83 10.18
C GLU A 287 -2.36 14.81 9.23
N PHE A 288 -3.04 15.25 8.17
CA PHE A 288 -2.42 16.14 7.18
C PHE A 288 -2.02 17.49 7.79
N ALA A 289 -2.87 18.09 8.62
CA ALA A 289 -2.56 19.36 9.28
C ALA A 289 -1.31 19.27 10.17
N ALA A 290 -1.15 18.16 10.91
CA ALA A 290 0.04 17.92 11.72
C ALA A 290 1.29 17.72 10.85
N ALA A 291 1.19 16.93 9.78
CA ALA A 291 2.28 16.71 8.84
C ALA A 291 2.72 18.01 8.13
N TYR A 292 1.80 18.93 7.86
CA TYR A 292 2.11 20.23 7.29
C TYR A 292 2.85 21.14 8.27
N GLN A 293 2.58 21.05 9.58
CA GLN A 293 3.23 21.87 10.60
C GLN A 293 4.64 21.39 10.96
N GLY A 294 4.91 20.09 10.83
CA GLY A 294 6.26 19.50 10.97
C GLY A 294 7.18 19.90 9.84
#